data_AF-A0AAN9JSY2-F1
#
_entry.id   AF-A0AAN9JSY2-F1
#
_cell.length_a   1.000
_cell.length_b   1.000
_cell.length_c   1.000
_cell.angle_alpha   90.00
_cell.angle_beta   90.00
_cell.angle_gamma   90.00
#
_symmetry.space_group_name_H-M   'P 1'
#
loop_
_entity.id
_entity.type
_entity.pdbx_description
1 polymer ?
#
loop_
_entity_poly.entity_id
_entity_poly.type
_entity_poly.pdbx_seq_one_letter_code
_entity_poly.pdbx_strand_id
1 'polypeptide(L)'
;MVSEAVFSSVQELVKKSLSSVPQRYVQPSSPNFQDKTFCHEIPTIGLKKLMHNASQVLELDKLNSACTDWGFFQLLDHGISPLVLETLKYEIEGFFRLPFEEKMKYKIRPGDVEGYGAVMISEDQKLDWGDRLYMTTNPLSRRNPYLLPELPSSLR
;
A
#
# COMPACT_ATOMS: atom_id res chain seq x y z
N MET A 1 -2.33 27.25 -15.19
CA MET A 1 -1.36 26.33 -15.81
C MET A 1 -0.84 25.45 -14.70
N VAL A 2 -1.22 24.17 -14.68
CA VAL A 2 -0.62 23.21 -13.75
C VAL A 2 0.71 22.83 -14.39
N SER A 3 1.80 23.26 -13.76
CA SER A 3 3.17 22.81 -14.02
C SER A 3 3.17 21.29 -14.23
N GLU A 4 3.78 20.82 -15.34
CA GLU A 4 4.13 19.42 -15.53
C GLU A 4 5.14 19.04 -14.43
N ALA A 5 4.62 18.74 -13.25
CA ALA A 5 5.43 18.19 -12.19
C ALA A 5 5.89 16.82 -12.68
N VAL A 6 7.16 16.76 -13.09
CA VAL A 6 7.80 15.53 -13.55
C VAL A 6 7.69 14.49 -12.44
N PHE A 7 6.85 13.48 -12.69
CA PHE A 7 6.75 12.32 -11.83
C PHE A 7 8.16 11.77 -11.57
N SER A 8 8.57 11.76 -10.30
CA SER A 8 9.88 11.28 -9.89
C SER A 8 9.68 10.02 -9.05
N SER A 9 9.97 8.88 -9.67
CA SER A 9 10.01 7.59 -8.95
C SER A 9 11.12 7.63 -7.92
N VAL A 10 10.81 7.27 -6.67
CA VAL A 10 11.78 7.20 -5.58
C VAL A 10 12.84 6.15 -5.88
N GLN A 11 12.46 5.02 -6.49
CA GLN A 11 13.40 4.00 -6.92
C GLN A 11 14.42 4.53 -7.94
N GLU A 12 14.00 5.36 -8.90
CA GLU A 12 14.93 6.00 -9.85
C GLU A 12 15.75 7.12 -9.22
N LEU A 13 15.21 7.84 -8.23
CA LEU A 13 15.94 8.86 -7.48
C LEU A 13 17.11 8.26 -6.69
N VAL A 14 16.90 7.13 -6.02
CA VAL A 14 17.94 6.47 -5.22
C VAL A 14 19.10 5.95 -6.08
N LYS A 15 18.85 5.56 -7.33
CA LYS A 15 19.91 5.15 -8.27
C LYS A 15 20.89 6.27 -8.64
N LYS A 16 20.51 7.54 -8.46
CA LYS A 16 21.31 8.71 -8.85
C LYS A 16 22.35 9.15 -7.81
N SER A 17 22.60 8.35 -6.77
CA SER A 17 23.56 8.64 -5.69
C SER A 17 23.35 10.03 -5.06
N LEU A 18 22.21 10.20 -4.40
CA LEU A 18 21.85 11.45 -3.74
C LEU A 18 22.70 11.71 -2.49
N SER A 19 23.20 12.94 -2.34
CA SER A 19 23.90 13.38 -1.12
C SER A 19 22.97 13.67 0.06
N SER A 20 21.69 13.94 -0.22
CA SER A 20 20.65 14.18 0.79
C SER A 20 19.26 13.90 0.22
N VAL A 21 18.29 13.65 1.10
CA VAL A 21 16.88 13.49 0.75
C VAL A 21 16.32 14.84 0.25
N PRO A 22 15.71 14.90 -0.95
CA PRO A 22 15.12 16.14 -1.45
C PRO A 22 14.04 16.71 -0.52
N GLN A 23 13.96 18.04 -0.43
CA GLN A 23 13.09 18.76 0.51
C GLN A 23 11.59 18.41 0.40
N ARG A 24 11.12 17.93 -0.75
CA ARG A 24 9.74 17.45 -0.92
C ARG A 24 9.40 16.21 -0.10
N TYR A 25 10.40 15.41 0.29
CA TYR A 25 10.21 14.19 1.09
C TYR A 25 10.57 14.39 2.56
N VAL A 26 11.13 15.55 2.92
CA VAL A 26 11.42 15.90 4.32
C VAL A 26 10.12 16.30 4.99
N GLN A 27 9.63 15.44 5.88
CA GLN A 27 8.44 15.69 6.67
C GLN A 27 8.67 16.86 7.64
N PRO A 28 7.66 17.71 7.88
CA PRO A 28 7.77 18.75 8.89
C PRO A 28 8.03 18.14 10.26
N SER A 29 8.88 18.79 11.04
CA SER A 29 9.17 18.40 12.43
C SER A 29 7.85 18.38 13.21
N SER A 30 7.38 17.18 13.50
CA SER A 30 6.15 16.99 14.27
C SER A 30 6.48 17.13 15.76
N PRO A 31 5.87 18.07 16.49
CA PRO A 31 6.19 18.30 17.91
C PRO A 31 5.80 17.14 18.83
N ASN A 32 5.10 16.13 18.32
CA ASN A 32 4.43 15.08 19.11
C ASN A 32 4.99 13.66 18.90
N PHE A 33 6.16 13.48 18.28
CA PHE A 33 6.86 12.19 18.40
C PHE A 33 7.44 12.07 19.81
N GLN A 34 6.56 11.86 20.80
CA GLN A 34 6.98 11.22 22.02
C GLN A 34 7.33 9.79 21.61
N ASP A 35 8.60 9.45 21.76
CA ASP A 35 9.12 8.09 21.68
C ASP A 35 8.54 7.28 22.86
N LYS A 36 7.22 7.11 22.86
CA LYS A 36 6.56 6.15 23.73
C LYS A 36 6.82 4.81 23.07
N THR A 37 7.82 4.12 23.60
CA THR A 37 7.99 2.69 23.46
C THR A 37 6.74 2.01 24.02
N PHE A 38 5.66 2.01 23.24
CA PHE A 38 4.49 1.20 23.50
C PHE A 38 4.89 -0.24 23.19
N CYS A 39 5.33 -0.95 24.22
CA CYS A 39 5.52 -2.40 24.20
C CYS A 39 4.14 -3.09 24.29
N HIS A 40 3.27 -2.77 23.34
CA HIS A 40 1.99 -3.44 23.20
C HIS A 40 2.06 -4.31 21.95
N GLU A 41 1.82 -5.60 22.12
CA GLU A 41 1.72 -6.53 20.99
C GLU A 41 0.44 -6.25 20.21
N ILE A 42 0.54 -6.18 18.88
CA ILE A 42 -0.61 -5.97 18.00
C ILE A 42 -1.61 -7.13 18.21
N PRO A 43 -2.90 -6.86 18.47
CA PRO A 43 -3.89 -7.91 18.68
C PRO A 43 -3.96 -8.88 17.49
N THR A 44 -4.19 -10.15 17.79
CA THR A 44 -4.38 -11.21 16.80
C THR A 44 -5.79 -11.79 16.91
N ILE A 45 -6.46 -11.97 15.76
CA ILE A 45 -7.83 -12.49 15.66
C ILE A 45 -7.84 -13.70 14.74
N GLY A 46 -8.32 -14.85 15.20
CA GLY A 46 -8.45 -16.07 14.41
C GLY A 46 -9.79 -16.16 13.68
N LEU A 47 -9.79 -16.06 12.34
CA LEU A 47 -11.03 -16.11 11.56
C LEU A 47 -11.78 -17.44 11.73
N LYS A 48 -11.08 -18.58 11.75
CA LYS A 48 -11.71 -19.89 12.02
C LYS A 48 -12.43 -19.91 13.37
N LYS A 49 -11.84 -19.30 14.41
CA LYS A 49 -12.46 -19.24 15.75
C LYS A 49 -13.72 -18.38 15.76
N LEU A 50 -13.77 -17.32 14.95
CA LEU A 50 -14.98 -16.53 14.74
C LEU A 50 -16.09 -17.31 14.03
N MET A 51 -15.73 -18.30 13.21
CA MET A 51 -16.68 -19.11 12.44
C MET A 51 -17.14 -20.39 13.18
N HIS A 52 -16.48 -20.78 14.27
CA HIS A 52 -16.76 -22.02 15.00
C HIS A 52 -17.31 -21.78 16.42
N ASN A 53 -18.47 -22.39 16.72
CA ASN A 53 -19.28 -22.11 17.91
C ASN A 53 -18.56 -22.22 19.26
N ALA A 54 -17.61 -23.14 19.42
CA ALA A 54 -17.00 -23.41 20.73
C ALA A 54 -16.13 -22.25 21.26
N SER A 55 -15.52 -21.45 20.37
CA SER A 55 -14.65 -20.32 20.74
C SER A 55 -15.15 -18.97 20.23
N GLN A 56 -16.30 -18.95 19.55
CA GLN A 56 -16.78 -17.77 18.81
C GLN A 56 -16.97 -16.55 19.72
N VAL A 57 -17.59 -16.73 20.90
CA VAL A 57 -17.90 -15.62 21.81
C VAL A 57 -16.61 -14.93 22.28
N LEU A 58 -15.62 -15.69 22.75
CA LEU A 58 -14.34 -15.15 23.22
C LEU A 58 -13.57 -14.45 22.10
N GLU A 59 -13.58 -15.02 20.89
CA GLU A 59 -12.87 -14.41 19.75
C GLU A 59 -13.58 -13.15 19.26
N LEU A 60 -14.92 -13.10 19.35
CA LEU A 60 -15.73 -11.93 19.03
C LEU A 60 -15.47 -10.78 20.02
N ASP A 61 -15.39 -11.07 21.31
CA ASP A 61 -15.01 -10.09 22.33
C ASP A 61 -13.61 -9.52 22.05
N LYS A 62 -12.67 -10.39 21.69
CA LYS A 62 -11.30 -9.99 21.31
C LYS A 62 -11.29 -9.09 20.07
N LEU A 63 -12.12 -9.41 19.07
CA LEU A 63 -12.30 -8.57 17.88
C LEU A 63 -12.89 -7.21 18.25
N ASN A 64 -13.90 -7.17 19.11
CA ASN A 64 -14.51 -5.93 19.57
C ASN A 64 -13.49 -5.03 20.30
N SER A 65 -12.72 -5.60 21.23
CA SER A 65 -11.63 -4.87 21.91
C SER A 65 -10.57 -4.39 20.91
N ALA A 66 -10.14 -5.21 19.95
CA ALA A 66 -9.19 -4.78 18.93
C ALA A 66 -9.72 -3.63 18.06
N CYS A 67 -11.00 -3.65 17.70
CA CYS A 67 -11.61 -2.56 16.92
C CYS A 67 -11.76 -1.27 17.73
N THR A 68 -12.08 -1.36 19.03
CA THR A 68 -12.38 -0.20 19.88
C THR A 68 -11.15 0.42 20.51
N ASP A 69 -10.21 -0.40 20.99
CA ASP A 69 -9.03 0.06 21.72
C ASP A 69 -7.84 0.33 20.78
N TRP A 70 -7.74 -0.41 19.66
CA TRP A 70 -6.61 -0.33 18.73
C TRP A 70 -6.95 0.25 17.36
N GLY A 71 -8.10 -0.13 16.80
CA GLY A 71 -8.44 0.17 15.40
C GLY A 71 -7.60 -0.62 14.38
N PHE A 72 -6.77 -1.57 14.83
CA PHE A 72 -5.94 -2.42 13.97
C PHE A 72 -5.65 -3.77 14.64
N PHE A 73 -5.53 -4.85 13.85
CA PHE A 73 -5.20 -6.20 14.31
C PHE A 73 -4.66 -7.06 13.17
N GLN A 74 -4.01 -8.17 13.52
CA GLN A 74 -3.61 -9.20 12.57
C GLN A 74 -4.66 -10.30 12.51
N LEU A 75 -5.13 -10.64 11.31
CA LEU A 75 -6.05 -11.75 11.11
C LEU A 75 -5.27 -13.04 10.85
N LEU A 76 -5.55 -14.08 11.65
CA LEU A 76 -4.99 -15.42 11.54
C LEU A 76 -6.04 -16.37 10.97
N ASP A 77 -5.59 -17.52 10.44
CA ASP A 77 -6.48 -18.56 9.93
C ASP A 77 -7.50 -18.04 8.90
N HIS A 78 -7.14 -17.02 8.13
CA HIS A 78 -8.03 -16.29 7.22
C HIS A 78 -8.46 -17.09 5.97
N GLY A 79 -8.02 -18.35 5.84
CA GLY A 79 -8.43 -19.26 4.76
C GLY A 79 -7.79 -19.00 3.39
N ILE A 80 -6.97 -17.95 3.25
CA ILE A 80 -6.20 -17.69 2.04
C ILE A 80 -4.97 -18.60 2.04
N SER A 81 -4.77 -19.32 0.95
CA SER A 81 -3.62 -20.22 0.78
C SER A 81 -2.30 -19.46 0.92
N PRO A 82 -1.31 -19.97 1.69
CA PRO A 82 0.02 -19.39 1.76
C PRO A 82 0.68 -19.23 0.39
N LEU A 83 0.46 -20.19 -0.51
CA LEU A 83 0.98 -20.16 -1.88
C LEU A 83 0.47 -18.92 -2.65
N VAL A 84 -0.81 -18.55 -2.48
CA VAL A 84 -1.37 -17.36 -3.13
C VAL A 84 -0.68 -16.08 -2.63
N LEU A 85 -0.40 -16.00 -1.32
CA LEU A 85 0.30 -14.84 -0.74
C LEU A 85 1.76 -14.77 -1.19
N GLU A 86 2.44 -15.92 -1.28
CA GLU A 86 3.82 -16.02 -1.78
C GLU A 86 3.92 -15.63 -3.24
N THR A 87 3.03 -16.16 -4.10
CA THR A 87 2.95 -15.78 -5.51
C THR A 87 2.66 -14.29 -5.65
N LEU A 88 1.69 -13.75 -4.92
CA LEU A 88 1.37 -12.32 -4.98
C LEU A 88 2.58 -11.44 -4.63
N LYS A 89 3.31 -11.78 -3.56
CA LYS A 89 4.54 -11.05 -3.18
C LYS A 89 5.59 -11.12 -4.29
N TYR A 90 5.85 -12.32 -4.82
CA TYR A 90 6.83 -12.54 -5.87
C TYR A 90 6.51 -11.74 -7.15
N GLU A 91 5.25 -11.72 -7.56
CA GLU A 91 4.79 -11.02 -8.76
C GLU A 91 4.81 -9.49 -8.59
N ILE A 92 4.44 -8.98 -7.41
CA ILE A 92 4.57 -7.54 -7.09
C ILE A 92 6.04 -7.12 -7.11
N GLU A 93 6.93 -7.90 -6.48
CA GLU A 93 8.38 -7.64 -6.55
C GLU A 93 8.89 -7.72 -7.99
N GLY A 94 8.38 -8.66 -8.78
CA GLY A 94 8.62 -8.77 -10.23
C GLY A 94 8.26 -7.47 -10.96
N PHE A 95 7.06 -6.94 -10.73
CA PHE A 95 6.61 -5.67 -11.31
C PHE A 95 7.53 -4.50 -10.96
N PHE A 96 7.90 -4.33 -9.68
CA PHE A 96 8.76 -3.20 -9.28
C PHE A 96 10.22 -3.34 -9.74
N ARG A 97 10.66 -4.56 -10.09
CA ARG A 97 11.96 -4.82 -10.74
C ARG A 97 11.96 -4.52 -12.24
N LEU A 98 10.81 -4.35 -12.88
CA LEU A 98 10.75 -3.97 -14.29
C LEU A 98 11.48 -2.64 -14.54
N PRO A 99 11.99 -2.43 -15.78
CA PRO A 99 12.52 -1.14 -16.20
C PRO A 99 11.53 0.00 -15.94
N PHE A 100 12.05 1.21 -15.73
CA PHE A 100 11.22 2.37 -15.44
C PHE A 100 10.18 2.62 -16.53
N GLU A 101 10.59 2.48 -17.79
CA GLU A 101 9.77 2.68 -18.98
C GLU A 101 8.58 1.71 -19.03
N GLU A 102 8.78 0.47 -18.58
CA GLU A 102 7.73 -0.55 -18.51
C GLU A 102 6.71 -0.22 -17.42
N LYS A 103 7.16 0.26 -16.26
CA LYS A 103 6.26 0.72 -15.18
C LYS A 103 5.51 1.99 -15.56
N MET A 104 6.13 2.86 -16.35
CA MET A 104 5.52 4.11 -16.82
C MET A 104 4.33 3.91 -17.77
N LYS A 105 4.14 2.71 -18.33
CA LYS A 105 2.91 2.35 -19.05
C LYS A 105 1.67 2.43 -18.17
N TYR A 106 1.83 2.24 -16.86
CA TYR A 106 0.76 2.27 -15.87
C TYR A 106 0.65 3.61 -15.14
N LYS A 107 1.38 4.65 -15.57
CA LYS A 107 1.43 5.93 -14.85
C LYS A 107 0.04 6.50 -14.59
N ILE A 108 -0.12 7.17 -13.45
CA ILE A 108 -1.32 7.93 -13.14
C ILE A 108 -1.56 8.96 -14.26
N ARG A 109 -2.77 8.95 -14.83
CA ARG A 109 -3.17 9.87 -15.90
C ARG A 109 -3.69 11.19 -15.32
N PRO A 110 -3.63 12.31 -16.06
CA PRO A 110 -4.20 13.57 -15.59
C PRO A 110 -5.68 13.42 -15.19
N GLY A 111 -6.01 13.81 -13.97
CA GLY A 111 -7.37 13.70 -13.40
C GLY A 111 -7.71 12.32 -12.83
N ASP A 112 -6.79 11.35 -12.88
CA ASP A 112 -6.94 10.03 -12.27
C ASP A 112 -6.17 9.95 -10.94
N VAL A 113 -6.48 8.93 -10.14
CA VAL A 113 -5.77 8.58 -8.91
C VAL A 113 -5.22 7.15 -8.95
N GLU A 114 -5.65 6.35 -9.93
CA GLU A 114 -5.19 4.99 -10.16
C GLU A 114 -3.99 4.96 -11.12
N GLY A 115 -3.08 4.01 -10.87
CA GLY A 115 -1.86 3.81 -11.64
C GLY A 115 -0.58 3.81 -10.79
N TYR A 116 0.55 3.76 -11.48
CA TYR A 116 1.89 3.83 -10.94
C TYR A 116 2.29 5.28 -10.69
N GLY A 117 2.67 5.57 -9.45
CA GLY A 117 3.25 6.84 -9.04
C GLY A 117 2.54 7.56 -7.90
N ALA A 118 2.99 8.77 -7.62
CA ALA A 118 2.44 9.63 -6.57
C ALA A 118 1.35 10.54 -7.16
N VAL A 119 0.21 10.65 -6.46
CA VAL A 119 -0.78 11.69 -6.78
C VAL A 119 -0.26 13.01 -6.23
N MET A 120 0.06 13.93 -7.13
CA MET A 120 0.47 15.29 -6.79
C MET A 120 -0.71 16.24 -7.01
N ILE A 121 -1.18 16.84 -5.91
CA ILE A 121 -2.32 17.76 -5.89
C ILE A 121 -1.82 19.21 -5.90
N SER A 122 -0.67 19.49 -5.29
CA SER A 122 -0.04 20.81 -5.23
C SER A 122 1.48 20.74 -5.34
N GLU A 123 2.12 21.85 -5.70
CA GLU A 123 3.59 21.92 -5.86
C GLU A 123 4.35 21.86 -4.53
N ASP A 124 3.73 22.29 -3.44
CA ASP A 124 4.26 22.33 -2.08
C ASP A 124 3.96 21.05 -1.26
N GLN A 125 3.22 20.11 -1.86
CA GLN A 125 2.86 18.85 -1.22
C GLN A 125 4.12 18.07 -0.79
N LYS A 126 4.10 17.59 0.46
CA LYS A 126 5.07 16.61 0.96
C LYS A 126 4.74 15.23 0.43
N LEU A 127 5.75 14.53 -0.05
CA LEU A 127 5.61 13.21 -0.67
C LEU A 127 6.19 12.13 0.25
N ASP A 128 5.59 10.96 0.19
CA ASP A 128 6.11 9.77 0.85
C ASP A 128 7.36 9.25 0.12
N TRP A 129 8.29 8.68 0.88
CA TRP A 129 9.49 8.05 0.32
C TRP A 129 9.17 6.63 -0.18
N GLY A 130 8.34 6.54 -1.21
CA GLY A 130 7.96 5.27 -1.83
C GLY A 130 7.26 5.43 -3.16
N ASP A 131 7.38 4.41 -3.99
CA ASP A 131 6.60 4.26 -5.23
C ASP A 131 5.39 3.36 -4.95
N ARG A 132 4.27 3.64 -5.59
CA ARG A 132 3.03 2.86 -5.44
C ARG A 132 2.41 2.53 -6.79
N LEU A 133 1.73 1.40 -6.86
CA LEU A 133 0.75 1.08 -7.87
C LEU A 133 -0.60 0.95 -7.17
N TYR A 134 -1.56 1.79 -7.53
CA TYR A 134 -2.90 1.78 -6.94
C TYR A 134 -3.95 1.49 -8.02
N MET A 135 -4.93 0.66 -7.71
CA MET A 135 -6.01 0.33 -8.65
C MET A 135 -7.24 -0.23 -7.93
N THR A 136 -8.40 0.05 -8.48
CA THR A 136 -9.67 -0.52 -8.05
C THR A 136 -9.81 -1.95 -8.57
N THR A 137 -9.95 -2.92 -7.67
CA THR A 137 -10.18 -4.34 -8.04
C THR A 137 -11.64 -4.76 -7.92
N ASN A 138 -12.46 -4.10 -7.09
CA ASN A 138 -13.89 -4.39 -6.96
C ASN A 138 -14.68 -3.11 -6.66
N PRO A 139 -15.94 -2.99 -7.13
CA PRO A 139 -16.64 -3.90 -8.05
C PRO A 139 -16.07 -3.85 -9.48
N LEU A 140 -16.40 -4.86 -10.31
CA LEU A 140 -15.91 -4.96 -11.70
C LEU A 140 -16.23 -3.70 -12.53
N SER A 141 -17.40 -3.11 -12.32
CA SER A 141 -17.86 -1.90 -13.02
C SER A 141 -17.01 -0.65 -12.77
N ARG A 142 -16.17 -0.66 -11.72
CA ARG A 142 -15.28 0.45 -11.37
C ARG A 142 -13.82 0.17 -11.72
N ARG A 143 -13.49 -0.97 -12.33
CA ARG A 143 -12.12 -1.26 -12.75
C ARG A 143 -11.73 -0.36 -13.92
N ASN A 144 -10.59 0.30 -13.81
CA ASN A 144 -10.02 1.03 -14.95
C ASN A 144 -9.59 0.02 -16.04
N PRO A 145 -10.16 0.11 -17.26
CA PRO A 145 -9.94 -0.89 -18.31
C PRO A 145 -8.49 -0.92 -18.84
N TYR A 146 -7.68 0.10 -18.55
CA TYR A 146 -6.30 0.20 -19.04
C TYR A 146 -5.24 -0.17 -17.99
N LEU A 147 -5.63 -0.59 -16.79
CA LEU A 147 -4.69 -0.96 -15.73
C LEU A 147 -4.64 -2.47 -15.53
N LEU A 148 -5.70 -3.05 -14.95
CA LEU A 148 -5.71 -4.46 -14.57
C LEU A 148 -5.52 -5.42 -15.76
N PRO A 149 -6.15 -5.22 -16.93
CA PRO A 149 -5.95 -6.10 -18.07
C PRO A 149 -4.52 -6.08 -18.63
N GLU A 150 -3.83 -4.95 -18.53
CA GLU A 150 -2.49 -4.72 -19.08
C GLU A 150 -1.38 -5.30 -18.19
N LEU A 151 -1.67 -5.59 -16.91
CA LEU A 151 -0.71 -6.21 -16.00
C LEU A 151 -0.20 -7.56 -16.55
N PRO A 152 1.03 -7.96 -16.20
CA PRO A 152 1.53 -9.30 -16.47
C PRO A 152 0.49 -10.34 -16.08
N SER A 153 0.31 -11.39 -16.90
CA SER A 153 -0.75 -12.37 -16.68
C SER A 153 -0.65 -13.10 -15.34
N SER A 154 0.53 -13.15 -14.76
CA SER A 154 0.81 -13.70 -13.44
C SER A 154 0.36 -12.79 -12.29
N LEU A 155 0.17 -11.48 -12.53
CA LEU A 155 -0.22 -10.47 -11.54
C LEU A 155 -1.69 -10.02 -11.68
N ARG A 156 -2.40 -10.52 -12.70
CA ARG A 156 -3.82 -10.21 -12.96
C ARG A 156 -4.75 -11.22 -12.30
#